data_AF-A0A2T3B7K9-F1
#
_entry.id   AF-A0A2T3B7K9-F1
#
_cell.length_a   1.000
_cell.length_b   1.000
_cell.length_c   1.000
_cell.angle_alpha   90.00
_cell.angle_beta   90.00
_cell.angle_gamma   90.00
#
_symmetry.space_group_name_H-M   'P 1'
#
loop_
_entity.id
_entity.type
_entity.pdbx_description
1 polymer ?
#
loop_
_entity_poly.entity_id
_entity_poly.type
_entity_poly.pdbx_seq_one_letter_code
_entity_poly.pdbx_strand_id
1 'polypeptide(L)'
;MYFQPFFASTYRYAQFARTVSHKEHYAEMVRVLDLSYFGAGAGEHWGLEPQAGWREFKCRYHNTSYVGGRKYARAQVSSHPAPSPLLKGFRRMRDIPVGGICHVLGACKRIRKINISRLQLASDFLLRPPEYPNSQPHSQIFVSDIPPSWTWQYSEAIPLYADEIISYILKLPYLESVTARNCLWLTTSRVGRLMREAGESLRSVDFRESGMQKDVRWAIRGGREEVLRIVEEVVRNTGDLTMMI
;
A
#
# COMPACT_ATOMS: atom_id res chain seq x y z
N MET A 1 16.22 13.39 -1.92
CA MET A 1 15.65 12.47 -0.91
C MET A 1 14.24 12.00 -1.27
N TYR A 2 13.30 12.89 -1.62
CA TYR A 2 11.89 12.49 -1.89
C TYR A 2 11.59 11.97 -3.30
N PHE A 3 12.51 12.09 -4.27
CA PHE A 3 12.30 11.57 -5.63
C PHE A 3 11.99 10.06 -5.66
N GLN A 4 12.77 9.30 -4.89
CA GLN A 4 12.64 7.86 -4.69
C GLN A 4 12.90 7.59 -3.19
N PRO A 5 11.89 7.73 -2.33
CA PRO A 5 12.05 7.49 -0.91
C PRO A 5 12.40 6.02 -0.66
N PHE A 6 13.37 5.78 0.23
CA PHE A 6 13.73 4.46 0.70
C PHE A 6 13.11 4.20 2.07
N PHE A 7 12.55 3.01 2.26
CA PHE A 7 11.87 2.64 3.50
C PHE A 7 12.57 1.47 4.17
N ALA A 8 13.24 1.74 5.29
CA ALA A 8 13.83 0.69 6.13
C ALA A 8 12.77 -0.15 6.89
N SER A 9 11.55 0.38 7.04
CA SER A 9 10.47 -0.26 7.80
C SER A 9 9.10 0.31 7.43
N THR A 10 8.03 -0.41 7.79
CA THR A 10 6.65 0.09 7.64
C THR A 10 6.37 1.31 8.53
N TYR A 11 7.15 1.52 9.61
CA TYR A 11 7.12 2.74 10.41
C TYR A 11 7.64 3.96 9.62
N ARG A 12 8.76 3.81 8.91
CA ARG A 12 9.30 4.88 8.05
C ARG A 12 8.35 5.20 6.89
N TYR A 13 7.69 4.17 6.35
CA TYR A 13 6.62 4.37 5.37
C TYR A 13 5.45 5.16 5.95
N ALA A 14 5.02 4.88 7.19
CA ALA A 14 3.95 5.63 7.85
C ALA A 14 4.30 7.12 8.07
N GLN A 15 5.56 7.41 8.47
CA GLN A 15 6.06 8.79 8.55
C GLN A 15 6.03 9.49 7.20
N PHE A 16 6.43 8.80 6.14
CA PHE A 16 6.39 9.32 4.79
C PHE A 16 4.96 9.58 4.32
N ALA A 17 4.05 8.61 4.48
CA ALA A 17 2.63 8.75 4.14
C ALA A 17 2.05 9.99 4.81
N ARG A 18 2.23 10.13 6.14
CA ARG A 18 1.82 11.34 6.86
C ARG A 18 2.42 12.61 6.26
N THR A 19 3.69 12.60 5.89
CA THR A 19 4.38 13.78 5.36
C THR A 19 3.81 14.22 4.02
N VAL A 20 3.70 13.31 3.03
CA VAL A 20 3.22 13.65 1.69
C VAL A 20 1.74 14.04 1.68
N SER A 21 0.95 13.49 2.60
CA SER A 21 -0.46 13.85 2.76
C SER A 21 -0.71 15.26 3.29
N HIS A 22 0.23 15.83 4.06
CA HIS A 22 0.05 17.16 4.68
C HIS A 22 0.88 18.26 4.01
N LYS A 23 1.84 17.88 3.17
CA LYS A 23 2.81 18.78 2.57
C LYS A 23 2.91 18.47 1.09
N GLU A 24 2.03 19.10 0.32
CA GLU A 24 1.89 18.90 -1.13
C GLU A 24 3.23 19.01 -1.88
N HIS A 25 4.06 19.99 -1.52
CA HIS A 25 5.40 20.16 -2.11
C HIS A 25 6.24 18.87 -2.06
N TYR A 26 6.18 18.09 -0.96
CA TYR A 26 6.92 16.82 -0.89
C TYR A 26 6.27 15.72 -1.73
N ALA A 27 4.94 15.68 -1.80
CA ALA A 27 4.21 14.74 -2.65
C ALA A 27 4.55 14.96 -4.14
N GLU A 28 4.66 16.22 -4.55
CA GLU A 28 5.02 16.62 -5.91
C GLU A 28 6.44 16.24 -6.33
N MET A 29 7.33 15.89 -5.40
CA MET A 29 8.70 15.47 -5.71
C MET A 29 8.80 13.97 -6.02
N VAL A 30 7.85 13.16 -5.58
CA VAL A 30 7.91 11.69 -5.69
C VAL A 30 7.73 11.26 -7.15
N ARG A 31 8.65 10.43 -7.66
CA ARG A 31 8.60 9.84 -9.01
C ARG A 31 8.64 8.32 -8.98
N VAL A 32 9.29 7.73 -7.99
CA VAL A 32 9.41 6.28 -7.84
C VAL A 32 8.90 5.90 -6.46
N LEU A 33 7.91 5.01 -6.41
CA LEU A 33 7.40 4.44 -5.17
C LEU A 33 7.74 2.95 -5.13
N ASP A 34 8.69 2.57 -4.28
CA ASP A 34 9.12 1.18 -4.13
C ASP A 34 8.81 0.67 -2.72
N LEU A 35 7.84 -0.25 -2.65
CA LEU A 35 7.35 -0.91 -1.45
C LEU A 35 7.85 -2.37 -1.37
N SER A 36 8.75 -2.80 -2.25
CA SER A 36 9.16 -4.22 -2.34
C SER A 36 10.06 -4.70 -1.20
N TYR A 37 10.57 -3.77 -0.40
CA TYR A 37 11.45 -4.02 0.73
C TYR A 37 10.70 -4.62 1.94
N PHE A 38 9.37 -4.45 2.03
CA PHE A 38 8.61 -4.97 3.18
C PHE A 38 8.42 -6.49 3.13
N GLY A 39 8.38 -7.08 1.93
CA GLY A 39 8.24 -8.52 1.73
C GLY A 39 9.56 -9.28 1.57
N ALA A 40 10.71 -8.59 1.54
CA ALA A 40 12.00 -9.27 1.61
C ALA A 40 12.15 -9.84 3.02
N GLY A 41 12.18 -11.18 3.14
CA GLY A 41 12.33 -11.85 4.42
C GLY A 41 13.51 -11.27 5.20
N ALA A 42 13.32 -10.99 6.48
CA ALA A 42 14.36 -10.51 7.38
C ALA A 42 15.44 -11.59 7.70
N GLY A 43 15.59 -12.59 6.84
CA GLY A 43 16.50 -13.72 6.99
C GLY A 43 17.41 -13.79 5.78
N GLU A 44 18.58 -13.17 5.89
CA GLU A 44 19.89 -13.72 5.45
C GLU A 44 21.01 -12.70 5.60
N HIS A 45 20.72 -11.38 5.60
CA HIS A 45 21.80 -10.39 5.61
C HIS A 45 22.04 -9.58 6.88
N TRP A 46 21.12 -9.51 7.86
CA TRP A 46 21.28 -8.45 8.87
C TRP A 46 21.05 -8.73 10.34
N GLY A 47 20.54 -9.88 10.82
CA GLY A 47 20.43 -10.14 12.27
C GLY A 47 19.76 -9.00 13.08
N LEU A 48 19.02 -8.10 12.42
CA LEU A 48 18.54 -6.86 13.01
C LEU A 48 17.31 -7.17 13.84
N GLU A 49 17.34 -6.70 15.09
CA GLU A 49 16.21 -6.76 15.99
C GLU A 49 14.92 -6.29 15.30
N PRO A 50 13.78 -6.96 15.53
CA PRO A 50 12.50 -6.53 14.98
C PRO A 50 12.27 -5.05 15.26
N GLN A 51 12.11 -4.25 14.22
CA GLN A 51 11.86 -2.81 14.33
C GLN A 51 10.36 -2.52 14.47
N ALA A 52 10.02 -1.38 15.10
CA ALA A 52 8.65 -0.88 15.15
C ALA A 52 8.03 -0.77 13.73
N GLY A 53 6.75 -1.12 13.58
CA GLY A 53 6.03 -1.10 12.30
C GLY A 53 5.01 0.03 12.19
N TRP A 54 4.14 -0.05 11.18
CA TRP A 54 3.03 0.90 10.98
C TRP A 54 2.15 1.03 12.24
N ARG A 55 1.83 -0.09 12.90
CA ARG A 55 1.00 -0.14 14.11
C ARG A 55 1.63 0.66 15.25
N GLU A 56 2.95 0.56 15.44
CA GLU A 56 3.69 1.35 16.42
C GLU A 56 3.73 2.83 16.07
N PHE A 57 3.83 3.20 14.79
CA PHE A 57 3.73 4.59 14.38
C PHE A 57 2.40 5.18 14.84
N LYS A 58 1.30 4.46 14.63
CA LYS A 58 -0.03 4.88 15.07
C LYS A 58 -0.13 5.04 16.58
N CYS A 59 0.34 4.04 17.33
CA CYS A 59 0.36 4.08 18.80
C CYS A 59 1.28 5.16 19.38
N ARG A 60 2.28 5.67 18.65
CA ARG A 60 3.22 6.68 19.18
C ARG A 60 2.89 8.09 18.74
N TYR A 61 2.39 8.23 17.51
CA TYR A 61 2.18 9.53 16.89
C TYR A 61 0.81 10.11 17.24
N HIS A 62 -0.21 9.25 17.41
CA HIS A 62 -1.55 9.70 17.76
C HIS A 62 -1.90 9.47 19.24
N ASN A 63 -1.10 8.69 19.97
CA ASN A 63 -1.31 8.41 21.38
C ASN A 63 -0.33 9.27 22.22
N THR A 64 -0.81 10.41 22.70
CA THR A 64 -0.51 10.86 24.07
C THR A 64 -1.34 10.09 25.11
N SER A 65 -2.07 9.04 24.68
CA SER A 65 -3.05 8.36 25.52
C SER A 65 -2.37 7.38 26.48
N TYR A 66 -2.31 7.84 27.73
CA TYR A 66 -2.44 7.08 28.98
C TYR A 66 -2.78 5.60 28.81
N VAL A 67 -1.79 4.73 28.97
CA VAL A 67 -2.01 3.36 29.44
C VAL A 67 -1.30 3.28 30.79
N GLY A 68 -2.07 3.32 31.87
CA GLY A 68 -1.55 3.21 33.24
C GLY A 68 -0.88 4.46 33.83
N GLY A 69 -1.29 5.67 33.44
CA GLY A 69 -0.82 6.91 34.08
C GLY A 69 0.62 7.33 33.76
N ARG A 70 1.38 6.57 32.95
CA ARG A 70 2.75 6.92 32.56
C ARG A 70 2.78 7.61 31.19
N LYS A 71 3.27 8.85 31.17
CA LYS A 71 3.62 9.55 29.93
C LYS A 71 4.78 8.79 29.28
N TYR A 72 4.56 8.15 28.12
CA TYR A 72 5.67 7.73 27.29
C TYR A 72 6.32 9.00 26.73
N ALA A 73 7.60 9.22 27.05
CA ALA A 73 8.34 10.37 26.57
C ALA A 73 8.22 10.47 25.03
N ARG A 74 8.03 11.70 24.53
CA ARG A 74 8.17 11.99 23.09
C ARG A 74 9.51 11.41 22.64
N ALA A 75 9.47 10.42 21.76
CA ALA A 75 10.68 9.77 21.27
C ALA A 75 11.57 10.83 20.61
N GLN A 76 12.84 10.90 21.05
CA GLN A 76 13.83 11.76 20.42
C GLN A 76 13.98 11.41 18.93
N VAL A 77 14.25 12.44 18.14
CA VAL A 77 13.85 12.54 16.71
C VAL A 77 14.79 11.81 15.74
N SER A 78 15.83 11.08 16.16
CA SER A 78 16.85 10.56 15.22
C SER A 78 16.92 9.05 15.05
N SER A 79 16.58 8.22 16.04
CA SER A 79 16.71 6.76 15.95
C SER A 79 15.37 6.06 15.69
N HIS A 80 15.40 4.96 14.91
CA HIS A 80 14.23 4.12 14.72
C HIS A 80 13.76 3.59 16.07
N PRO A 81 12.49 3.77 16.48
CA PRO A 81 12.07 3.34 17.80
C PRO A 81 12.13 1.81 17.95
N ALA A 82 12.55 1.37 19.15
CA ALA A 82 12.42 -0.03 19.57
C ALA A 82 10.93 -0.42 19.67
N PRO A 83 10.51 -1.67 19.42
CA PRO A 83 9.11 -2.11 19.52
C PRO A 83 8.50 -1.89 20.91
N SER A 84 7.18 -1.69 20.96
CA SER A 84 6.45 -1.65 22.23
C SER A 84 6.23 -3.08 22.77
N PRO A 85 6.31 -3.32 24.09
CA PRO A 85 5.90 -4.58 24.69
C PRO A 85 4.45 -4.97 24.34
N LEU A 86 3.55 -3.98 24.18
CA LEU A 86 2.14 -4.18 23.85
C LEU A 86 1.90 -4.77 22.46
N LEU A 87 2.83 -4.57 21.54
CA LEU A 87 2.74 -5.01 20.15
C LEU A 87 3.79 -6.08 19.80
N LYS A 88 4.37 -6.73 20.82
CA LYS A 88 5.43 -7.73 20.65
C LYS A 88 5.03 -8.87 19.69
N GLY A 89 3.75 -9.24 19.65
CA GLY A 89 3.22 -10.24 18.71
C GLY A 89 3.25 -9.81 17.23
N PHE A 90 3.22 -8.50 16.96
CA PHE A 90 3.17 -7.93 15.61
C PHE A 90 4.52 -7.44 15.09
N ARG A 91 5.60 -7.57 15.87
CA ARG A 91 6.93 -7.04 15.54
C ARG A 91 7.55 -7.56 14.23
N ARG A 92 7.09 -8.73 13.74
CA ARG A 92 7.52 -9.33 12.47
C ARG A 92 6.53 -9.08 11.33
N MET A 93 5.37 -8.51 11.63
CA MET A 93 4.40 -8.13 10.60
C MET A 93 4.99 -6.97 9.80
N ARG A 94 4.93 -7.11 8.47
CA ARG A 94 5.42 -6.12 7.50
C ARG A 94 4.30 -5.71 6.53
N ASP A 95 3.07 -5.95 6.95
CA ASP A 95 1.86 -5.54 6.27
C ASP A 95 1.72 -4.01 6.27
N ILE A 96 1.10 -3.48 5.22
CA ILE A 96 0.72 -2.07 5.14
C ILE A 96 -0.79 -2.01 4.94
N PRO A 97 -1.52 -1.18 5.72
CA PRO A 97 -2.95 -0.97 5.49
C PRO A 97 -3.24 -0.46 4.08
N VAL A 98 -4.30 -1.00 3.47
CA VAL A 98 -4.72 -0.62 2.12
C VAL A 98 -4.91 0.90 1.99
N GLY A 99 -5.56 1.54 2.97
CA GLY A 99 -5.78 2.99 2.98
C GLY A 99 -4.48 3.78 3.05
N GLY A 100 -3.48 3.31 3.81
CA GLY A 100 -2.15 3.94 3.85
C GLY A 100 -1.46 3.96 2.46
N ILE A 101 -1.64 2.90 1.67
CA ILE A 101 -1.15 2.83 0.28
C ILE A 101 -1.96 3.77 -0.61
N CYS A 102 -3.29 3.69 -0.55
CA CYS A 102 -4.18 4.54 -1.33
C CYS A 102 -3.93 6.03 -1.07
N HIS A 103 -3.67 6.41 0.17
CA HIS A 103 -3.37 7.79 0.54
C HIS A 103 -2.10 8.31 -0.14
N VAL A 104 -1.01 7.54 -0.13
CA VAL A 104 0.24 7.92 -0.80
C VAL A 104 0.03 8.04 -2.32
N LEU A 105 -0.64 7.07 -2.94
CA LEU A 105 -0.97 7.12 -4.37
C LEU A 105 -1.92 8.30 -4.70
N GLY A 106 -2.80 8.63 -3.76
CA GLY A 106 -3.69 9.79 -3.79
C GLY A 106 -2.92 11.11 -3.82
N ALA A 107 -1.96 11.29 -2.91
CA ALA A 107 -1.18 12.52 -2.80
C ALA A 107 -0.11 12.66 -3.89
N CYS A 108 0.59 11.58 -4.24
CA CYS A 108 1.78 11.62 -5.10
C CYS A 108 1.45 11.44 -6.58
N LYS A 109 0.78 12.42 -7.20
CA LYS A 109 0.29 12.32 -8.60
C LYS A 109 1.38 12.22 -9.67
N ARG A 110 2.62 12.59 -9.35
CA ARG A 110 3.74 12.57 -10.29
C ARG A 110 4.53 11.25 -10.29
N ILE A 111 4.02 10.21 -9.63
CA ILE A 111 4.63 8.87 -9.68
C ILE A 111 4.67 8.36 -11.12
N ARG A 112 5.84 7.85 -11.51
CA ARG A 112 6.13 7.22 -12.81
C ARG A 112 6.43 5.74 -12.68
N LYS A 113 7.02 5.31 -11.57
CA LYS A 113 7.37 3.90 -11.35
C LYS A 113 6.83 3.43 -10.01
N ILE A 114 6.13 2.30 -10.04
CA ILE A 114 5.63 1.64 -8.83
C ILE A 114 6.26 0.25 -8.74
N ASN A 115 6.75 -0.10 -7.56
CA ASN A 115 7.14 -1.46 -7.23
C ASN A 115 6.42 -1.90 -5.95
N ILE A 116 5.50 -2.85 -6.08
CA ILE A 116 4.69 -3.45 -5.00
C ILE A 116 4.98 -4.95 -4.86
N SER A 117 6.16 -5.39 -5.29
CA SER A 117 6.54 -6.80 -5.24
C SER A 117 6.55 -7.34 -3.81
N ARG A 118 6.03 -8.55 -3.57
CA ARG A 118 5.94 -9.19 -2.24
C ARG A 118 5.17 -8.39 -1.20
N LEU A 119 4.36 -7.41 -1.60
CA LEU A 119 3.67 -6.53 -0.67
C LEU A 119 2.53 -7.27 0.04
N GLN A 120 2.62 -7.37 1.36
CA GLN A 120 1.55 -7.87 2.22
C GLN A 120 0.61 -6.72 2.59
N LEU A 121 -0.70 -6.97 2.47
CA LEU A 121 -1.74 -5.98 2.78
C LEU A 121 -2.32 -6.24 4.16
N ALA A 122 -2.51 -5.17 4.93
CA ALA A 122 -3.33 -5.19 6.14
C ALA A 122 -4.73 -4.72 5.79
N SER A 123 -5.75 -5.30 6.43
CA SER A 123 -7.13 -4.82 6.33
C SER A 123 -7.22 -3.36 6.77
N ASP A 124 -8.06 -2.59 6.08
CA ASP A 124 -8.32 -1.20 6.39
C ASP A 124 -9.76 -0.84 6.02
N PHE A 125 -10.21 0.33 6.47
CA PHE A 125 -11.56 0.81 6.23
C PHE A 125 -11.54 2.27 5.79
N LEU A 126 -12.45 2.62 4.90
CA LEU A 126 -12.80 3.99 4.57
C LEU A 126 -13.99 4.39 5.44
N LEU A 127 -13.89 5.51 6.15
CA LEU A 127 -15.02 6.08 6.85
C LEU A 127 -15.83 6.92 5.87
N ARG A 128 -17.14 6.64 5.77
CA ARG A 128 -18.08 7.59 5.16
C ARG A 128 -18.10 8.82 6.05
N PRO A 129 -17.93 10.05 5.52
CA PRO A 129 -17.93 11.23 6.36
C PRO A 129 -19.36 11.56 6.83
N PRO A 130 -19.64 11.63 8.15
CA PRO A 130 -20.72 12.39 8.72
C PRO A 130 -20.08 13.59 9.43
N GLU A 131 -19.79 14.67 8.69
CA GLU A 131 -19.36 15.94 9.31
C GLU A 131 -18.14 15.86 10.27
N TYR A 132 -17.11 15.06 9.95
CA TYR A 132 -15.90 15.06 10.77
C TYR A 132 -15.13 16.38 10.62
N PRO A 133 -14.80 17.10 11.72
CA PRO A 133 -14.18 18.41 11.64
C PRO A 133 -12.78 18.33 11.01
N ASN A 134 -12.60 19.10 9.93
CA ASN A 134 -11.30 19.56 9.39
C ASN A 134 -10.20 18.50 9.16
N SER A 135 -10.54 17.33 8.61
CA SER A 135 -9.52 16.38 8.15
C SER A 135 -9.26 16.51 6.66
N GLN A 136 -8.25 17.35 6.34
CA GLN A 136 -7.61 17.58 5.05
C GLN A 136 -8.49 18.08 3.87
N PRO A 137 -7.98 19.02 3.06
CA PRO A 137 -8.71 19.59 1.92
C PRO A 137 -8.95 18.62 0.75
N HIS A 138 -8.43 17.38 0.80
CA HIS A 138 -8.52 16.41 -0.30
C HIS A 138 -8.90 14.99 0.19
N SER A 139 -10.19 14.67 0.07
CA SER A 139 -10.77 13.34 -0.22
C SER A 139 -10.30 12.09 0.57
N GLN A 140 -11.27 11.46 1.26
CA GLN A 140 -11.24 10.12 1.88
C GLN A 140 -10.50 9.98 3.23
N ILE A 141 -11.22 9.45 4.25
CA ILE A 141 -10.70 9.23 5.60
C ILE A 141 -10.48 7.73 5.80
N PHE A 142 -9.22 7.30 5.87
CA PHE A 142 -8.87 5.91 6.15
C PHE A 142 -8.70 5.67 7.64
N VAL A 143 -9.17 4.53 8.14
CA VAL A 143 -9.01 4.14 9.56
C VAL A 143 -7.53 4.03 9.94
N SER A 144 -6.68 3.61 9.01
CA SER A 144 -5.24 3.65 9.20
C SER A 144 -4.66 5.06 9.41
N ASP A 145 -5.39 6.13 9.12
CA ASP A 145 -4.93 7.53 9.24
C ASP A 145 -5.58 8.31 10.39
N ILE A 146 -6.65 7.80 11.00
CA ILE A 146 -7.31 8.48 12.12
C ILE A 146 -6.58 8.30 13.46
N PRO A 147 -6.66 9.28 14.39
CA PRO A 147 -6.19 9.11 15.75
C PRO A 147 -7.02 8.06 16.53
N PRO A 148 -6.44 7.33 17.51
CA PRO A 148 -7.19 6.44 18.40
C PRO A 148 -8.29 7.13 19.21
N SER A 149 -8.19 8.45 19.41
CA SER A 149 -9.22 9.24 20.08
C SER A 149 -10.48 9.41 19.26
N TRP A 150 -10.43 9.14 17.95
CA TRP A 150 -11.62 9.09 17.11
C TRP A 150 -12.30 7.74 17.24
N THR A 151 -13.56 7.78 17.64
CA THR A 151 -14.46 6.65 17.68
C THR A 151 -15.38 6.70 16.46
N TRP A 152 -15.64 5.55 15.86
CA TRP A 152 -16.55 5.38 14.72
C TRP A 152 -17.36 4.10 14.92
N GLN A 153 -18.55 4.06 14.35
CA GLN A 153 -19.40 2.88 14.35
C GLN A 153 -19.08 2.00 13.14
N TYR A 154 -19.19 0.67 13.29
CA TYR A 154 -18.91 -0.25 12.18
C TYR A 154 -19.79 0.02 10.94
N SER A 155 -21.02 0.51 11.13
CA SER A 155 -21.92 0.94 10.07
C SER A 155 -21.40 2.11 9.22
N GLU A 156 -20.50 2.93 9.77
CA GLU A 156 -19.86 4.08 9.11
C GLU A 156 -18.63 3.66 8.28
N ALA A 157 -18.12 2.45 8.51
CA ALA A 157 -16.91 1.94 7.89
C ALA A 157 -17.21 1.08 6.66
N ILE A 158 -16.51 1.36 5.56
CA ILE A 158 -16.52 0.57 4.34
C ILE A 158 -15.21 -0.21 4.28
N PRO A 159 -15.22 -1.55 4.19
CA PRO A 159 -14.00 -2.33 4.08
C PRO A 159 -13.26 -2.00 2.77
N LEU A 160 -11.93 -1.89 2.87
CA LEU A 160 -11.06 -1.67 1.72
C LEU A 160 -10.42 -2.96 1.24
N TYR A 161 -10.35 -3.09 -0.08
CA TYR A 161 -9.75 -4.23 -0.76
C TYR A 161 -8.66 -3.78 -1.72
N ALA A 162 -7.87 -4.74 -2.22
CA ALA A 162 -6.78 -4.47 -3.15
C ALA A 162 -7.22 -3.78 -4.45
N ASP A 163 -8.50 -3.88 -4.81
CA ASP A 163 -9.10 -3.16 -5.94
C ASP A 163 -8.99 -1.64 -5.80
N GLU A 164 -8.95 -1.12 -4.57
CA GLU A 164 -8.75 0.30 -4.33
C GLU A 164 -7.33 0.73 -4.67
N ILE A 165 -6.33 -0.12 -4.39
CA ILE A 165 -4.96 0.14 -4.82
C ILE A 165 -4.92 0.26 -6.35
N ILE A 166 -5.58 -0.66 -7.06
CA ILE A 166 -5.69 -0.59 -8.53
C ILE A 166 -6.38 0.70 -8.97
N SER A 167 -7.51 1.07 -8.36
CA SER A 167 -8.22 2.32 -8.65
C SER A 167 -7.36 3.56 -8.45
N TYR A 168 -6.48 3.57 -7.44
CA TYR A 168 -5.56 4.68 -7.19
C TYR A 168 -4.36 4.69 -8.15
N ILE A 169 -3.82 3.52 -8.52
CA ILE A 169 -2.78 3.39 -9.55
C ILE A 169 -3.27 3.94 -10.89
N LEU A 170 -4.51 3.61 -11.27
CA LEU A 170 -5.13 4.09 -12.52
C LEU A 170 -5.28 5.61 -12.58
N LYS A 171 -5.32 6.30 -11.44
CA LYS A 171 -5.41 7.77 -11.35
C LYS A 171 -4.05 8.47 -11.49
N LEU A 172 -2.96 7.75 -11.79
CA LEU A 172 -1.63 8.32 -11.94
C LEU A 172 -1.34 8.66 -13.41
N PRO A 173 -1.34 9.95 -13.79
CA PRO A 173 -1.27 10.37 -15.20
C PRO A 173 0.08 10.13 -15.88
N TYR A 174 1.14 9.91 -15.09
CA TYR A 174 2.51 9.76 -15.61
C TYR A 174 3.08 8.37 -15.36
N LEU A 175 2.25 7.38 -15.02
CA LEU A 175 2.72 6.04 -14.69
C LEU A 175 3.32 5.36 -15.92
N GLU A 176 4.62 5.05 -15.85
CA GLU A 176 5.42 4.46 -16.92
C GLU A 176 5.65 2.95 -16.71
N SER A 177 5.77 2.51 -15.46
CA SER A 177 6.05 1.10 -15.14
C SER A 177 5.44 0.63 -13.82
N VAL A 178 4.92 -0.60 -13.81
CA VAL A 178 4.44 -1.30 -12.61
C VAL A 178 5.18 -2.62 -12.42
N THR A 179 5.91 -2.77 -11.32
CA THR A 179 6.49 -4.04 -10.88
C THR A 179 5.69 -4.57 -9.70
N ALA A 180 5.18 -5.78 -9.82
CA ALA A 180 4.44 -6.44 -8.77
C ALA A 180 4.74 -7.93 -8.84
N ARG A 181 6.00 -8.31 -8.57
CA ARG A 181 6.44 -9.70 -8.53
C ARG A 181 6.03 -10.36 -7.22
N ASN A 182 5.66 -11.64 -7.26
CA ASN A 182 5.25 -12.39 -6.06
C ASN A 182 4.20 -11.64 -5.23
N CYS A 183 3.19 -11.12 -5.92
CA CYS A 183 2.13 -10.29 -5.37
C CYS A 183 0.84 -11.12 -5.35
N LEU A 184 0.62 -11.85 -4.25
CA LEU A 184 -0.41 -12.90 -4.15
C LEU A 184 -1.85 -12.40 -4.27
N TRP A 185 -2.09 -11.12 -3.98
CA TRP A 185 -3.42 -10.50 -4.09
C TRP A 185 -3.75 -10.02 -5.51
N LEU A 186 -2.82 -10.09 -6.47
CA LEU A 186 -3.15 -9.85 -7.87
C LEU A 186 -3.96 -11.01 -8.44
N THR A 187 -5.02 -10.70 -9.17
CA THR A 187 -5.88 -11.67 -9.85
C THR A 187 -5.96 -11.32 -11.33
N THR A 188 -6.37 -12.28 -12.16
CA THR A 188 -6.62 -12.05 -13.60
C THR A 188 -7.54 -10.85 -13.83
N SER A 189 -8.57 -10.68 -13.00
CA SER A 189 -9.48 -9.52 -13.06
C SER A 189 -8.77 -8.20 -12.79
N ARG A 190 -7.97 -8.10 -11.72
CA ARG A 190 -7.24 -6.87 -11.37
C ARG A 190 -6.18 -6.51 -12.39
N VAL A 191 -5.46 -7.50 -12.91
CA VAL A 191 -4.45 -7.30 -13.96
C VAL A 191 -5.11 -6.87 -15.26
N GLY A 192 -6.20 -7.53 -15.66
CA GLY A 192 -6.98 -7.16 -16.84
C GLY A 192 -7.52 -5.74 -16.74
N ARG A 193 -8.09 -5.37 -15.60
CA ARG A 193 -8.54 -4.00 -15.32
C ARG A 193 -7.39 -3.00 -15.45
N LEU A 194 -6.25 -3.27 -14.82
CA LEU A 194 -5.08 -2.40 -14.87
C LEU A 194 -4.58 -2.23 -16.31
N MET A 195 -4.47 -3.30 -17.11
CA MET A 195 -3.99 -3.22 -18.49
C MET A 195 -4.98 -2.54 -19.45
N ARG A 196 -6.29 -2.68 -19.21
CA ARG A 196 -7.33 -2.04 -20.02
C ARG A 196 -7.44 -0.55 -19.73
N GLU A 197 -7.47 -0.18 -18.46
CA GLU A 197 -7.80 1.18 -18.01
C GLU A 197 -6.59 2.09 -17.78
N ALA A 198 -5.36 1.55 -17.73
CA ALA A 198 -4.18 2.39 -17.53
C ALA A 198 -4.00 3.41 -18.66
N GLY A 199 -3.40 4.56 -18.33
CA GLY A 199 -3.02 5.57 -19.31
C GLY A 199 -1.99 5.05 -20.32
N GLU A 200 -1.92 5.69 -21.48
CA GLU A 200 -0.97 5.37 -22.56
C GLU A 200 0.50 5.49 -22.13
N SER A 201 0.78 6.18 -21.03
CA SER A 201 2.13 6.28 -20.48
C SER A 201 2.68 4.94 -19.97
N LEU A 202 1.82 3.98 -19.61
CA LEU A 202 2.24 2.70 -19.03
C LEU A 202 2.82 1.78 -20.12
N ARG A 203 4.14 1.61 -20.11
CA ARG A 203 4.88 0.88 -21.16
C ARG A 203 5.32 -0.51 -20.75
N SER A 204 5.60 -0.71 -19.47
CA SER A 204 6.21 -1.96 -19.01
C SER A 204 5.65 -2.44 -17.68
N VAL A 205 5.51 -3.75 -17.57
CA VAL A 205 5.07 -4.41 -16.35
C VAL A 205 5.93 -5.63 -16.02
N ASP A 206 5.99 -5.97 -14.74
CA ASP A 206 6.60 -7.22 -14.27
C ASP A 206 5.70 -7.85 -13.21
N PHE A 207 4.98 -8.89 -13.60
CA PHE A 207 4.04 -9.63 -12.77
C PHE A 207 4.49 -11.05 -12.46
N ARG A 208 5.78 -11.36 -12.67
CA ARG A 208 6.30 -12.72 -12.46
C ARG A 208 6.04 -13.21 -11.04
N GLU A 209 5.72 -14.50 -10.93
CA GLU A 209 5.44 -15.20 -9.66
C GLU A 209 4.22 -14.66 -8.91
N SER A 210 3.37 -13.83 -9.53
CA SER A 210 2.18 -13.25 -8.90
C SER A 210 0.93 -14.07 -9.14
N GLY A 211 -0.08 -13.79 -8.31
CA GLY A 211 -1.31 -14.56 -8.28
C GLY A 211 -1.28 -15.70 -7.27
N MET A 212 -2.47 -16.12 -6.86
CA MET A 212 -2.66 -17.24 -5.93
C MET A 212 -2.51 -18.60 -6.61
N GLN A 213 -2.80 -18.65 -7.91
CA GLN A 213 -2.63 -19.84 -8.73
C GLN A 213 -1.19 -19.91 -9.23
N LYS A 214 -0.63 -21.13 -9.24
CA LYS A 214 0.69 -21.36 -9.83
C LYS A 214 0.62 -21.18 -11.35
N ASP A 215 1.71 -20.66 -11.91
CA ASP A 215 1.97 -20.62 -13.36
C ASP A 215 0.87 -19.93 -14.19
N VAL A 216 0.22 -18.90 -13.63
CA VAL A 216 -0.75 -18.11 -14.40
C VAL A 216 -0.08 -17.44 -15.60
N ARG A 217 -0.65 -17.61 -16.79
CA ARG A 217 -0.02 -17.19 -18.06
C ARG A 217 0.30 -15.69 -18.12
N TRP A 218 -0.49 -14.84 -17.45
CA TRP A 218 -0.28 -13.39 -17.45
C TRP A 218 0.86 -12.94 -16.51
N ALA A 219 1.38 -13.82 -15.62
CA ALA A 219 2.44 -13.50 -14.68
C ALA A 219 3.82 -13.48 -15.36
N ILE A 220 3.99 -12.56 -16.31
CA ILE A 220 5.20 -12.36 -17.08
C ILE A 220 5.78 -10.96 -16.86
N ARG A 221 6.97 -10.75 -17.41
CA ARG A 221 7.53 -9.42 -17.63
C ARG A 221 7.35 -9.08 -19.10
N GLY A 222 6.75 -7.94 -19.40
CA GLY A 222 6.40 -7.60 -20.78
C GLY A 222 5.83 -6.21 -20.94
N GLY A 223 5.37 -5.93 -22.16
CA GLY A 223 4.63 -4.72 -22.51
C GLY A 223 3.18 -4.78 -22.03
N ARG A 224 2.51 -3.63 -21.98
CA ARG A 224 1.09 -3.54 -21.61
C ARG A 224 0.21 -4.36 -22.55
N GLU A 225 0.43 -4.23 -23.85
CA GLU A 225 -0.39 -4.84 -24.91
C GLU A 225 -0.22 -6.36 -24.95
N GLU A 226 1.01 -6.83 -24.69
CA GLU A 226 1.33 -8.24 -24.59
C GLU A 226 0.59 -8.90 -23.42
N VAL A 227 0.68 -8.30 -22.24
CA VAL A 227 0.00 -8.83 -21.04
C VAL A 227 -1.52 -8.76 -21.21
N LEU A 228 -2.06 -7.68 -21.78
CA LEU A 228 -3.49 -7.55 -22.05
C LEU A 228 -4.00 -8.69 -22.93
N ARG A 229 -3.31 -9.00 -24.02
CA ARG A 229 -3.66 -10.09 -24.93
C ARG A 229 -3.74 -11.43 -24.21
N ILE A 230 -2.74 -11.74 -23.39
CA ILE A 230 -2.70 -12.98 -22.60
C ILE A 230 -3.86 -13.04 -21.62
N VAL A 231 -4.17 -11.93 -20.93
CA VAL A 231 -5.31 -11.87 -20.01
C VAL A 231 -6.62 -12.11 -20.74
N GLU A 232 -6.84 -11.50 -21.90
CA GLU A 232 -8.05 -11.71 -22.70
C GLU A 232 -8.20 -13.15 -23.19
N GLU A 233 -7.11 -13.80 -23.60
CA GLU A 233 -7.09 -15.22 -23.91
C GLU A 233 -7.45 -16.09 -22.70
N VAL A 234 -6.89 -15.80 -21.53
CA VAL A 234 -7.22 -16.52 -20.29
C VAL A 234 -8.70 -16.35 -19.95
N VAL A 235 -9.24 -15.14 -20.08
CA VAL A 235 -10.66 -14.85 -19.80
C VAL A 235 -11.57 -15.59 -20.79
N ARG A 236 -11.28 -15.58 -22.09
CA ARG A 236 -12.07 -16.33 -23.09
C ARG A 236 -12.07 -17.82 -22.80
N ASN A 237 -10.88 -18.42 -22.61
CA ASN A 237 -10.75 -19.86 -22.36
C ASN A 237 -11.45 -20.29 -21.05
N THR A 238 -11.48 -19.41 -20.04
CA THR A 238 -12.16 -19.71 -18.77
C THR A 238 -13.68 -19.47 -18.88
N GLY A 239 -14.10 -18.46 -19.64
CA GLY A 239 -15.50 -18.15 -19.92
C GLY A 239 -16.21 -19.25 -20.70
N ASP A 240 -15.55 -19.82 -21.71
CA ASP A 240 -16.07 -20.96 -22.48
C ASP A 240 -16.24 -22.22 -21.62
N LEU A 241 -15.34 -22.45 -20.65
CA LEU A 241 -15.48 -23.56 -19.68
C LEU A 241 -16.67 -23.39 -18.73
N THR A 242 -17.12 -22.15 -18.48
CA THR A 242 -18.23 -21.89 -17.54
C THR A 242 -19.60 -22.02 -18.22
N MET A 243 -19.65 -22.08 -19.56
CA MET A 243 -20.88 -22.29 -20.34
C MET A 243 -21.09 -23.75 -20.80
N MET A 244 -20.18 -24.67 -20.46
CA MET A 244 -20.26 -26.10 -20.79
C MET A 244 -20.64 -27.00 -19.61
N ILE A 245 -21.08 -26.42 -18.48
CA ILE A 245 -21.58 -27.12 -17.29
C ILE A 245 -23.00 -26.61 -17.01
#